data_AF-A0A8D0LCB2-F1
#
_entry.id   AF-A0A8D0LCB2-F1
#
_cell.length_a   1.000
_cell.length_b   1.000
_cell.length_c   1.000
_cell.angle_alpha   90.00
_cell.angle_beta   90.00
_cell.angle_gamma   90.00
#
_symmetry.space_group_name_H-M   'P 1'
#
loop_
_entity.id
_entity.type
_entity.pdbx_description
1 polymer ?
#
loop_
_entity_poly.entity_id
_entity_poly.type
_entity_poly.pdbx_seq_one_letter_code
_entity_poly.pdbx_strand_id
1 'polypeptide(L)'
;MAALQPTVPLSAGSPLLEPQLEASLPLELSKKEDLALQLSRAIELGDEKEASQFAMVLARQQAALRILLRESCYPASEISMKVGVEDAACSANITIKVHPNTTIALLRHQVFQDYGFHPSVQRWIIGQCLCVDDRSVGSYGIRKDGDTAFLYLLSAKRAKLSEQRYEEDQAQAPAGLLGPEAKRKFSPLPSPLPKKAWARDSAGKMDIGEFSHYLSMLQVSNLLPGQPRAAPAAAAAPPPSPGQAGWACPTCTFINKPTRPGCEMCSTDRPAGYVVPGSYKPDEKELKRMQQEQDAILKYQQVLEQERLQNFQQLLQLDDQALVPNQEEMECRICYLDVGPGQGVLLRECLHSFCS
;
A
#
# COMPACT_ATOMS: atom_id res chain seq x y z
N MET A 1 64.83 -36.17 41.74
CA MET A 1 63.47 -36.75 41.72
C MET A 1 63.29 -37.41 40.37
N ALA A 2 63.10 -38.73 40.40
CA ALA A 2 63.27 -39.64 39.27
C ALA A 2 62.10 -39.63 38.30
N ALA A 3 62.43 -39.87 37.03
CA ALA A 3 61.54 -40.18 35.93
C ALA A 3 60.93 -41.59 36.06
N LEU A 4 59.67 -41.76 35.63
CA LEU A 4 59.05 -43.05 35.33
C LEU A 4 58.06 -42.86 34.15
N GLN A 5 58.41 -43.41 32.98
CA GLN A 5 57.48 -44.07 32.03
C GLN A 5 57.36 -45.55 32.46
N PRO A 6 56.59 -46.48 31.82
CA PRO A 6 55.77 -46.47 30.58
C PRO A 6 54.34 -47.04 30.83
N THR A 7 53.38 -47.24 29.91
CA THR A 7 53.30 -48.25 28.83
C THR A 7 51.93 -48.15 28.12
N VAL A 8 51.90 -48.38 26.81
CA VAL A 8 50.69 -48.67 26.01
C VAL A 8 50.42 -50.18 26.03
N PRO A 9 49.16 -50.63 25.89
CA PRO A 9 48.91 -51.71 24.94
C PRO A 9 47.71 -51.45 24.00
N LEU A 10 47.84 -52.02 22.80
CA LEU A 10 46.84 -52.14 21.74
C LEU A 10 45.67 -53.07 22.17
N SER A 11 44.46 -52.85 21.62
CA SER A 11 43.85 -53.73 20.59
C SER A 11 42.31 -53.70 20.55
N ALA A 12 41.81 -53.80 19.32
CA ALA A 12 40.59 -54.47 18.85
C ALA A 12 39.20 -53.80 19.00
N GLY A 13 38.63 -53.45 17.84
CA GLY A 13 37.34 -54.01 17.39
C GLY A 13 36.08 -53.16 17.52
N SER A 14 35.73 -52.48 16.42
CA SER A 14 34.40 -52.25 15.76
C SER A 14 33.07 -52.43 16.53
N PRO A 15 31.92 -51.79 16.14
CA PRO A 15 31.63 -51.31 14.79
C PRO A 15 30.91 -49.94 14.63
N LEU A 16 31.00 -49.47 13.39
CA LEU A 16 30.11 -48.55 12.68
C LEU A 16 28.63 -48.76 13.01
N LEU A 17 27.92 -47.69 13.37
CA LEU A 17 26.47 -47.66 13.60
C LEU A 17 25.77 -46.45 12.95
N GLU A 18 26.32 -45.94 11.84
CA GLU A 18 25.70 -44.84 11.07
C GLU A 18 25.48 -45.20 9.58
N PRO A 19 24.63 -46.18 9.26
CA PRO A 19 23.90 -46.11 7.98
C PRO A 19 22.37 -46.31 8.07
N GLN A 20 21.78 -46.60 9.24
CA GLN A 20 20.37 -47.02 9.31
C GLN A 20 19.35 -45.87 9.49
N LEU A 21 19.78 -44.68 9.91
CA LEU A 21 18.84 -43.57 10.17
C LEU A 21 18.42 -42.83 8.88
N GLU A 22 19.29 -42.78 7.88
CA GLU A 22 19.06 -42.07 6.60
C GLU A 22 18.06 -42.80 5.68
N ALA A 23 18.05 -44.14 5.68
CA ALA A 23 17.14 -44.93 4.82
C ALA A 23 15.68 -44.96 5.32
N SER A 24 15.44 -44.59 6.58
CA SER A 24 14.12 -44.67 7.22
C SER A 24 13.27 -43.43 6.96
N LEU A 25 13.89 -42.27 6.71
CA LEU A 25 13.21 -40.99 6.48
C LEU A 25 12.39 -40.94 5.16
N PRO A 26 12.90 -41.43 4.01
CA PRO A 26 12.14 -41.41 2.76
C PRO A 26 10.89 -42.31 2.79
N LEU A 27 10.98 -43.46 3.48
CA LEU A 27 9.87 -44.40 3.64
C LEU A 27 8.76 -43.82 4.53
N GLU A 28 9.13 -43.09 5.59
CA GLU A 28 8.17 -42.43 6.47
C GLU A 28 7.50 -41.21 5.81
N LEU A 29 8.22 -40.47 4.95
CA LEU A 29 7.65 -39.40 4.14
C LEU A 29 6.64 -39.94 3.11
N SER A 30 6.99 -41.01 2.38
CA SER A 30 6.09 -41.65 1.42
C SER A 30 4.78 -42.14 2.05
N LYS A 31 4.84 -42.73 3.25
CA LYS A 31 3.63 -43.16 3.97
C LYS A 31 2.75 -41.98 4.40
N LYS A 32 3.36 -40.86 4.79
CA LYS A 32 2.62 -39.63 5.14
C LYS A 32 1.93 -39.03 3.93
N GLU A 33 2.59 -39.04 2.77
CA GLU A 33 2.02 -38.60 1.50
C GLU A 33 0.83 -39.46 1.07
N ASP A 34 0.95 -40.79 1.16
CA ASP A 34 -0.14 -41.72 0.83
C ASP A 34 -1.37 -41.49 1.71
N LEU A 35 -1.17 -41.29 3.02
CA LEU A 35 -2.25 -40.99 3.97
C LEU A 35 -2.90 -39.62 3.67
N ALA A 36 -2.12 -38.63 3.25
CA ALA A 36 -2.65 -37.32 2.86
C ALA A 36 -3.48 -37.39 1.57
N LEU A 37 -3.07 -38.22 0.60
CA LEU A 37 -3.84 -38.49 -0.61
C LEU A 37 -5.15 -39.22 -0.30
N GLN A 38 -5.11 -40.22 0.59
CA GLN A 38 -6.31 -40.93 1.05
C GLN A 38 -7.27 -39.99 1.78
N LEU A 39 -6.76 -39.09 2.63
CA LEU A 39 -7.56 -38.06 3.28
C LEU A 39 -8.24 -37.13 2.25
N SER A 40 -7.49 -36.62 1.26
CA SER A 40 -8.07 -35.78 0.19
C SER A 40 -9.21 -36.50 -0.53
N ARG A 41 -9.02 -37.78 -0.84
CA ARG A 41 -10.02 -38.59 -1.55
C ARG A 41 -11.27 -38.84 -0.71
N ALA A 42 -11.12 -39.15 0.58
CA ALA A 42 -12.25 -39.34 1.48
C ALA A 42 -13.09 -38.06 1.61
N ILE A 43 -12.42 -36.89 1.72
CA ILE A 43 -13.10 -35.58 1.75
C ILE A 43 -13.85 -35.32 0.44
N GLU A 44 -13.25 -35.63 -0.71
CA GLU A 44 -13.90 -35.47 -2.02
C GLU A 44 -15.15 -36.34 -2.20
N LEU A 45 -15.14 -37.55 -1.63
CA LEU A 45 -16.29 -38.46 -1.66
C LEU A 45 -17.33 -38.15 -0.58
N GLY A 46 -17.04 -37.22 0.34
CA GLY A 46 -17.90 -36.91 1.48
C GLY A 46 -17.94 -38.01 2.55
N ASP A 47 -16.96 -38.92 2.57
CA ASP A 47 -16.85 -39.97 3.59
C ASP A 47 -16.23 -39.40 4.87
N GLU A 48 -17.10 -38.93 5.77
CA GLU A 48 -16.71 -38.33 7.05
C GLU A 48 -15.94 -39.32 7.95
N LYS A 49 -16.29 -40.61 7.92
CA LYS A 49 -15.70 -41.60 8.83
C LYS A 49 -14.26 -41.92 8.42
N GLU A 50 -14.04 -42.17 7.14
CA GLU A 50 -12.70 -42.42 6.62
C GLU A 50 -11.83 -41.15 6.72
N ALA A 51 -12.37 -39.98 6.36
CA ALA A 51 -11.64 -38.72 6.48
C ALA A 51 -11.20 -38.44 7.93
N SER A 52 -12.08 -38.67 8.91
CA SER A 52 -11.76 -38.54 10.34
C SER A 52 -10.66 -39.51 10.76
N GLN A 53 -10.71 -40.76 10.29
CA GLN A 53 -9.69 -41.76 10.59
C GLN A 53 -8.32 -41.38 10.02
N PHE A 54 -8.24 -40.99 8.74
CA PHE A 54 -6.98 -40.57 8.13
C PHE A 54 -6.43 -39.29 8.77
N ALA A 55 -7.29 -38.31 9.07
CA ALA A 55 -6.89 -37.10 9.79
C ALA A 55 -6.32 -37.40 11.18
N MET A 56 -6.92 -38.34 11.93
CA MET A 56 -6.43 -38.77 13.23
C MET A 56 -5.03 -39.40 13.14
N VAL A 57 -4.79 -40.24 12.12
CA VAL A 57 -3.49 -40.88 11.90
C VAL A 57 -2.42 -39.83 11.56
N LEU A 58 -2.72 -38.91 10.64
CA LEU A 58 -1.81 -37.82 10.27
C LEU A 58 -1.50 -36.89 11.45
N ALA A 59 -2.50 -36.61 12.31
CA ALA A 59 -2.32 -35.82 13.52
C ALA A 59 -1.39 -36.52 14.53
N ARG A 60 -1.55 -37.83 14.75
CA ARG A 60 -0.65 -38.62 15.62
C ARG A 60 0.79 -38.63 15.12
N GLN A 61 0.99 -38.57 13.81
CA GLN A 61 2.32 -38.51 13.19
C GLN A 61 2.89 -37.09 13.09
N GLN A 62 2.19 -36.08 13.62
CA GLN A 62 2.55 -34.67 13.55
C GLN A 62 2.91 -34.24 12.12
N ALA A 63 2.18 -34.74 11.13
CA ALA A 63 2.42 -34.40 9.74
C ALA A 63 2.09 -32.93 9.49
N ALA A 64 3.05 -32.16 8.95
CA ALA A 64 2.80 -30.80 8.50
C ALA A 64 1.97 -30.86 7.21
N LEU A 65 0.68 -30.53 7.33
CA LEU A 65 -0.26 -30.56 6.20
C LEU A 65 -0.62 -29.14 5.76
N ARG A 66 -0.86 -29.00 4.47
CA ARG A 66 -1.37 -27.76 3.87
C ARG A 66 -2.65 -28.05 3.11
N ILE A 67 -3.73 -27.36 3.46
CA ILE A 67 -5.02 -27.51 2.82
C ILE A 67 -5.15 -26.45 1.73
N LEU A 68 -5.41 -26.90 0.50
CA LEU A 68 -5.63 -26.06 -0.66
C LEU A 68 -6.90 -26.51 -1.38
N LEU A 69 -7.70 -25.55 -1.83
CA LEU A 69 -8.82 -25.83 -2.72
C LEU A 69 -8.29 -26.14 -4.11
N ARG A 70 -8.90 -27.13 -4.79
CA ARG A 70 -8.59 -27.44 -6.19
C ARG A 70 -8.98 -26.27 -7.09
N GLU A 71 -8.26 -26.14 -8.20
CA GLU A 71 -8.52 -25.10 -9.22
C GLU A 71 -9.94 -25.18 -9.78
N SER A 72 -10.50 -26.39 -9.90
CA SER A 72 -11.88 -26.63 -10.36
C SER A 72 -12.97 -26.09 -9.43
N CYS A 73 -12.62 -25.71 -8.18
CA CYS A 73 -13.55 -25.10 -7.24
C CYS A 73 -13.69 -23.58 -7.44
N TYR A 74 -12.84 -22.98 -8.29
CA TYR A 74 -12.88 -21.56 -8.58
C TYR A 74 -13.62 -21.29 -9.89
N PRO A 75 -14.38 -20.19 -9.99
CA PRO A 75 -14.94 -19.77 -11.27
C PRO A 75 -13.80 -19.45 -12.25
N ALA A 76 -13.94 -19.91 -13.49
CA ALA A 76 -12.94 -19.69 -14.55
C ALA A 76 -12.88 -18.22 -15.04
N SER A 77 -13.80 -17.36 -14.57
CA SER A 77 -13.84 -15.95 -14.92
C SER A 77 -12.77 -15.14 -14.20
N GLU A 78 -12.23 -14.12 -14.87
CA GLU A 78 -11.45 -13.07 -14.22
C GLU A 78 -12.34 -12.24 -13.28
N ILE A 79 -11.74 -11.77 -12.20
CA ILE A 79 -12.35 -10.88 -11.22
C ILE A 79 -11.60 -9.56 -11.22
N SER A 80 -12.35 -8.46 -11.21
CA SER A 80 -11.85 -7.10 -11.09
C SER A 80 -11.81 -6.67 -9.62
N MET A 81 -10.64 -6.78 -8.99
CA MET A 81 -10.42 -6.32 -7.61
C MET A 81 -9.95 -4.86 -7.55
N LYS A 82 -10.36 -4.13 -6.51
CA LYS A 82 -9.92 -2.77 -6.22
C LYS A 82 -8.72 -2.82 -5.27
N VAL A 83 -7.64 -2.13 -5.61
CA VAL A 83 -6.43 -2.09 -4.81
C VAL A 83 -6.14 -0.68 -4.34
N GLY A 84 -6.17 -0.47 -3.03
CA GLY A 84 -5.64 0.74 -2.40
C GLY A 84 -4.13 0.64 -2.29
N VAL A 85 -3.41 1.46 -3.04
CA VAL A 85 -1.95 1.54 -3.02
C VAL A 85 -1.54 2.68 -2.08
N GLU A 86 -0.75 2.36 -1.07
CA GLU A 86 -0.28 3.32 -0.08
C GLU A 86 1.25 3.30 -0.02
N ASP A 87 1.85 4.47 0.04
CA ASP A 87 3.24 4.65 0.43
C ASP A 87 3.32 5.51 1.71
N ALA A 88 4.52 5.96 2.10
CA ALA A 88 4.70 6.78 3.30
C ALA A 88 4.10 8.20 3.20
N ALA A 89 3.69 8.66 2.00
CA ALA A 89 3.31 10.04 1.74
C ALA A 89 1.97 10.19 0.99
N CYS A 90 1.46 9.15 0.32
CA CYS A 90 0.34 9.22 -0.61
C CYS A 90 -0.46 7.90 -0.67
N SER A 91 -1.74 8.04 -1.02
CA SER A 91 -2.66 6.93 -1.27
C SER A 91 -3.27 7.08 -2.66
N ALA A 92 -3.35 5.97 -3.41
CA ALA A 92 -3.97 5.88 -4.73
C ALA A 92 -4.85 4.63 -4.83
N ASN A 93 -5.81 4.61 -5.76
CA ASN A 93 -6.64 3.44 -6.00
C ASN A 93 -6.46 2.97 -7.45
N ILE A 94 -6.17 1.68 -7.63
CA ILE A 94 -6.07 1.02 -8.93
C ILE A 94 -7.02 -0.17 -8.99
N THR A 95 -7.27 -0.67 -10.20
CA THR A 95 -8.10 -1.86 -10.41
C THR A 95 -7.28 -2.91 -11.13
N ILE A 96 -7.27 -4.13 -10.61
CA ILE A 96 -6.48 -5.24 -11.15
C ILE A 96 -7.42 -6.41 -11.46
N LYS A 97 -7.21 -7.01 -12.64
CA LYS A 97 -7.89 -8.25 -13.01
C LYS A 97 -7.05 -9.45 -12.61
N VAL A 98 -7.64 -10.36 -11.86
CA VAL A 98 -7.00 -11.59 -11.36
C VAL A 98 -7.99 -12.75 -11.40
N HIS A 99 -7.48 -13.98 -11.47
CA HIS A 99 -8.31 -15.15 -11.19
C HIS A 99 -8.26 -15.48 -9.69
N PRO A 100 -9.33 -16.03 -9.11
CA PRO A 100 -9.33 -16.47 -7.70
C PRO A 100 -8.20 -17.44 -7.33
N ASN A 101 -7.73 -18.24 -8.28
CA ASN A 101 -6.64 -19.20 -8.11
C ASN A 101 -5.24 -18.57 -8.30
N THR A 102 -5.15 -17.33 -8.80
CA THR A 102 -3.87 -16.63 -8.96
C THR A 102 -3.17 -16.53 -7.60
N THR A 103 -1.91 -16.96 -7.53
CA THR A 103 -1.10 -16.87 -6.31
C THR A 103 -0.64 -15.43 -6.05
N ILE A 104 -0.35 -15.11 -4.79
CA ILE A 104 0.19 -13.80 -4.42
C ILE A 104 1.54 -13.55 -5.10
N ALA A 105 2.36 -14.60 -5.29
CA ALA A 105 3.60 -14.50 -6.05
C ALA A 105 3.35 -14.00 -7.49
N LEU A 106 2.38 -14.60 -8.20
CA LEU A 106 2.03 -14.18 -9.56
C LEU A 106 1.43 -12.77 -9.59
N LEU A 107 0.58 -12.43 -8.63
CA LEU A 107 0.05 -11.08 -8.48
C LEU A 107 1.19 -10.05 -8.31
N ARG A 108 2.20 -10.35 -7.47
CA ARG A 108 3.35 -9.46 -7.28
C ARG A 108 4.12 -9.24 -8.57
N HIS A 109 4.36 -10.31 -9.32
CA HIS A 109 5.03 -10.22 -10.62
C HIS A 109 4.18 -9.45 -11.65
N GLN A 110 2.87 -9.66 -11.67
CA GLN A 110 1.96 -8.90 -12.54
C GLN A 110 2.03 -7.41 -12.24
N VAL A 111 1.96 -7.02 -10.95
CA VAL A 111 2.08 -5.60 -10.57
C VAL A 111 3.46 -5.03 -10.86
N PHE A 112 4.51 -5.86 -10.79
CA PHE A 112 5.84 -5.44 -11.22
C PHE A 112 5.89 -5.15 -12.73
N GLN A 113 5.26 -5.98 -13.55
CA GLN A 113 5.21 -5.78 -15.00
C GLN A 113 4.33 -4.59 -15.40
N ASP A 114 3.17 -4.43 -14.77
CA ASP A 114 2.18 -3.43 -15.14
C ASP A 114 2.53 -2.03 -14.61
N TYR A 115 3.09 -1.95 -13.40
CA TYR A 115 3.32 -0.68 -12.68
C TYR A 115 4.79 -0.44 -12.28
N GLY A 116 5.69 -1.42 -12.49
CA GLY A 116 7.12 -1.26 -12.20
C GLY A 116 7.51 -1.44 -10.73
N PHE A 117 6.56 -1.77 -9.84
CA PHE A 117 6.86 -2.00 -8.43
C PHE A 117 7.46 -3.39 -8.21
N HIS A 118 8.72 -3.48 -7.80
CA HIS A 118 9.41 -4.76 -7.61
C HIS A 118 8.73 -5.64 -6.52
N PRO A 119 8.65 -6.98 -6.66
CA PRO A 119 8.02 -7.84 -5.65
C PRO A 119 8.53 -7.63 -4.21
N SER A 120 9.83 -7.33 -4.05
CA SER A 120 10.45 -7.06 -2.73
C SER A 120 9.91 -5.80 -2.04
N VAL A 121 9.43 -4.81 -2.79
CA VAL A 121 8.85 -3.59 -2.21
C VAL A 121 7.35 -3.71 -1.94
N GLN A 122 6.71 -4.78 -2.44
CA GLN A 122 5.27 -4.96 -2.33
C GLN A 122 4.87 -5.67 -1.05
N ARG A 123 4.03 -5.02 -0.22
CA ARG A 123 3.38 -5.63 0.95
C ARG A 123 1.87 -5.68 0.74
N TRP A 124 1.35 -6.88 0.53
CA TRP A 124 -0.05 -7.11 0.21
C TRP A 124 -0.84 -7.44 1.46
N ILE A 125 -1.98 -6.77 1.64
CA ILE A 125 -2.94 -6.99 2.71
C ILE A 125 -4.30 -7.24 2.09
N ILE A 126 -4.85 -8.43 2.32
CA ILE A 126 -6.16 -8.83 1.79
C ILE A 126 -6.92 -9.51 2.93
N GLY A 127 -8.16 -9.08 3.16
CA GLY A 127 -8.99 -9.63 4.25
C GLY A 127 -8.32 -9.49 5.63
N GLN A 128 -7.68 -8.34 5.89
CA GLN A 128 -6.94 -8.02 7.12
C GLN A 128 -5.70 -8.91 7.39
N CYS A 129 -5.25 -9.68 6.41
CA CYS A 129 -4.08 -10.55 6.56
C CYS A 129 -2.93 -10.10 5.67
N LEU A 130 -1.69 -10.14 6.19
CA LEU A 130 -0.49 -9.97 5.38
C LEU A 130 -0.29 -11.21 4.49
N CYS A 131 -0.24 -10.99 3.18
CA CYS A 131 -0.23 -12.08 2.21
C CYS A 131 1.15 -12.73 2.04
N VAL A 132 1.17 -14.06 2.09
CA VAL A 132 2.30 -14.91 1.68
C VAL A 132 2.17 -15.39 0.24
N ASP A 133 3.31 -15.63 -0.40
CA ASP A 133 3.44 -15.90 -1.84
C ASP A 133 2.69 -17.13 -2.33
N ASP A 134 2.66 -18.19 -1.53
CA ASP A 134 2.16 -19.49 -1.99
C ASP A 134 0.63 -19.58 -2.03
N ARG A 135 -0.08 -18.67 -1.35
CA ARG A 135 -1.53 -18.71 -1.24
C ARG A 135 -2.17 -17.97 -2.41
N SER A 136 -3.39 -18.35 -2.77
CA SER A 136 -4.16 -17.68 -3.82
C SER A 136 -4.88 -16.43 -3.29
N VAL A 137 -5.14 -15.46 -4.16
CA VAL A 137 -5.93 -14.27 -3.84
C VAL A 137 -7.33 -14.63 -3.33
N GLY A 138 -7.94 -15.69 -3.87
CA GLY A 138 -9.24 -16.18 -3.43
C GLY A 138 -9.24 -16.75 -2.01
N SER A 139 -8.13 -17.31 -1.56
CA SER A 139 -8.00 -17.80 -0.17
C SER A 139 -8.01 -16.67 0.87
N TYR A 140 -7.63 -15.45 0.46
CA TYR A 140 -7.70 -14.25 1.31
C TYR A 140 -9.03 -13.49 1.21
N GLY A 141 -9.95 -13.94 0.34
CA GLY A 141 -11.30 -13.38 0.26
C GLY A 141 -11.64 -12.64 -1.02
N ILE A 142 -10.77 -12.60 -2.04
CA ILE A 142 -11.12 -12.05 -3.37
C ILE A 142 -11.93 -13.08 -4.15
N ARG A 143 -13.26 -12.92 -4.16
CA ARG A 143 -14.22 -13.89 -4.72
C ARG A 143 -15.16 -13.28 -5.76
N LYS A 144 -15.31 -11.96 -5.80
CA LYS A 144 -16.19 -11.26 -6.75
C LYS A 144 -15.65 -9.87 -7.11
N ASP A 145 -16.21 -9.31 -8.17
CA ASP A 145 -15.85 -7.97 -8.62
C ASP A 145 -16.11 -6.92 -7.53
N GLY A 146 -15.15 -6.01 -7.37
CA GLY A 146 -15.21 -4.95 -6.37
C GLY A 146 -14.69 -5.33 -4.98
N ASP A 147 -14.29 -6.58 -4.76
CA ASP A 147 -13.54 -6.96 -3.56
C ASP A 147 -12.24 -6.15 -3.48
N THR A 148 -11.80 -5.87 -2.24
CA THR A 148 -10.73 -4.91 -1.96
C THR A 148 -9.46 -5.59 -1.46
N ALA A 149 -8.33 -5.05 -1.89
CA ALA A 149 -7.00 -5.38 -1.44
C ALA A 149 -6.24 -4.08 -1.15
N PHE A 150 -5.23 -4.16 -0.31
CA PHE A 150 -4.32 -3.04 -0.05
C PHE A 150 -2.90 -3.46 -0.38
N LEU A 151 -2.16 -2.56 -1.03
CA LEU A 151 -0.76 -2.71 -1.36
C LEU A 151 0.01 -1.57 -0.72
N TYR A 152 0.82 -1.91 0.29
CA TYR A 152 1.75 -0.98 0.89
C TYR A 152 3.13 -1.09 0.20
N LEU A 153 3.66 0.04 -0.24
CA LEU A 153 4.95 0.12 -0.94
C LEU A 153 6.07 0.51 0.02
N LEU A 154 7.10 -0.34 0.08
CA LEU A 154 8.33 -0.05 0.80
C LEU A 154 9.32 0.72 -0.07
N SER A 155 10.15 1.55 0.54
CA SER A 155 11.30 2.12 -0.16
C SER A 155 12.31 1.02 -0.52
N ALA A 156 13.04 1.19 -1.63
CA ALA A 156 14.08 0.26 -2.06
C ALA A 156 15.11 -0.03 -0.95
N LYS A 157 15.45 0.99 -0.14
CA LYS A 157 16.35 0.86 1.02
C LYS A 157 15.80 -0.12 2.07
N ARG A 158 14.53 0.00 2.45
CA ARG A 158 13.89 -0.90 3.45
C ARG A 158 13.73 -2.31 2.90
N ALA A 159 13.45 -2.44 1.60
CA ALA A 159 13.34 -3.71 0.91
C ALA A 159 14.70 -4.36 0.58
N LYS A 160 15.83 -3.71 0.92
CA LYS A 160 17.20 -4.13 0.55
C LYS A 160 17.34 -4.41 -0.96
N LEU A 161 16.63 -3.64 -1.78
CA LEU A 161 16.65 -3.79 -3.24
C LEU A 161 17.74 -2.89 -3.83
N SER A 162 18.76 -3.51 -4.42
CA SER A 162 19.78 -2.81 -5.20
C SER A 162 19.29 -2.51 -6.62
N GLU A 163 19.82 -1.43 -7.22
CA GLU A 163 19.55 -1.05 -8.61
C GLU A 163 19.92 -2.18 -9.60
N GLN A 164 21.07 -2.83 -9.42
CA GLN A 164 21.50 -3.97 -10.25
C GLN A 164 20.49 -5.12 -10.23
N ARG A 165 20.02 -5.51 -9.03
CA ARG A 165 19.03 -6.59 -8.89
C ARG A 165 17.71 -6.26 -9.57
N TYR A 166 17.28 -5.00 -9.50
CA TYR A 166 16.09 -4.53 -10.19
C TYR A 166 16.24 -4.66 -11.71
N GLU A 167 17.38 -4.22 -12.26
CA GLU A 167 17.67 -4.31 -13.69
C GLU A 167 17.77 -5.76 -14.17
N GLU A 168 18.40 -6.65 -13.39
CA GLU A 168 18.49 -8.08 -13.66
C GLU A 168 17.10 -8.75 -13.71
N ASP A 169 16.27 -8.53 -12.68
CA ASP A 169 14.94 -9.13 -12.59
C ASP A 169 13.98 -8.52 -13.63
N GLN A 170 14.21 -7.26 -14.04
CA GLN A 170 13.50 -6.62 -15.16
C GLN A 170 13.93 -7.19 -16.53
N ALA A 171 15.22 -7.47 -16.72
CA ALA A 171 15.75 -8.07 -17.94
C ALA A 171 15.39 -9.56 -18.09
N GLN A 172 15.22 -10.26 -16.97
CA GLN A 172 14.77 -11.66 -16.91
C GLN A 172 13.25 -11.82 -16.94
N ALA A 173 12.49 -10.74 -16.79
CA ALA A 173 11.04 -10.79 -16.91
C ALA A 173 10.66 -11.22 -18.34
N PRO A 174 9.84 -12.28 -18.51
CA PRO A 174 9.45 -12.72 -19.83
C PRO A 174 8.72 -11.59 -20.56
N ALA A 175 9.26 -11.21 -21.72
CA ALA A 175 8.64 -10.25 -22.62
C ALA A 175 7.30 -10.80 -23.12
N GLY A 176 6.21 -10.49 -22.40
CA GLY A 176 4.82 -10.47 -22.84
C GLY A 176 4.26 -11.74 -23.52
N LEU A 177 3.41 -12.48 -22.82
CA LEU A 177 2.36 -13.32 -23.42
C LEU A 177 1.08 -12.53 -23.77
N LEU A 178 1.12 -11.19 -23.76
CA LEU A 178 -0.01 -10.36 -24.17
C LEU A 178 0.40 -9.48 -25.33
N GLY A 179 -0.12 -9.82 -26.51
CA GLY A 179 0.09 -9.10 -27.74
C GLY A 179 -0.38 -7.63 -27.67
N PRO A 180 0.11 -6.77 -28.58
CA PRO A 180 -0.07 -5.32 -28.56
C PRO A 180 -1.54 -4.82 -28.67
N GLU A 181 -2.54 -5.69 -28.76
CA GLU A 181 -3.94 -5.32 -28.95
C GLU A 181 -4.74 -5.09 -27.66
N ALA A 182 -4.27 -5.55 -26.50
CA ALA A 182 -4.97 -5.34 -25.22
C ALA A 182 -4.73 -3.96 -24.58
N LYS A 183 -3.72 -3.21 -25.04
CA LYS A 183 -3.32 -1.89 -24.48
C LYS A 183 -4.28 -0.73 -24.82
N ARG A 184 -5.37 -0.95 -25.54
CA ARG A 184 -6.21 0.13 -26.11
C ARG A 184 -7.66 0.22 -25.61
N LYS A 185 -8.08 -0.53 -24.59
CA LYS A 185 -9.51 -0.54 -24.20
C LYS A 185 -9.85 -0.14 -22.77
N PHE A 186 -8.89 0.29 -21.94
CA PHE A 186 -9.18 0.72 -20.57
C PHE A 186 -8.48 2.03 -20.20
N SER A 187 -8.96 3.14 -20.76
CA SER A 187 -8.72 4.49 -20.24
C SER A 187 -9.95 5.36 -20.48
N PRO A 188 -10.64 5.86 -19.45
CA PRO A 188 -11.51 7.03 -19.57
C PRO A 188 -10.68 8.27 -19.24
N LEU A 189 -9.76 8.65 -20.13
CA LEU A 189 -9.06 9.95 -20.13
C LEU A 189 -8.78 10.34 -21.59
N PRO A 190 -8.82 11.64 -21.95
CA PRO A 190 -8.79 12.07 -23.35
C PRO A 190 -7.44 11.82 -24.03
N SER A 191 -7.50 11.56 -25.33
CA SER A 191 -6.40 11.21 -26.22
C SER A 191 -5.21 12.19 -26.18
N PRO A 192 -3.97 11.72 -26.43
CA PRO A 192 -2.80 12.60 -26.47
C PRO A 192 -2.73 13.41 -27.78
N LEU A 193 -2.35 14.69 -27.67
CA LEU A 193 -1.91 15.52 -28.80
C LEU A 193 -0.63 14.97 -29.47
N PRO A 194 -0.35 15.30 -30.74
CA PRO A 194 0.66 14.62 -31.56
C PRO A 194 2.10 14.91 -31.11
N LYS A 195 2.89 13.84 -31.04
CA LYS A 195 4.35 13.86 -30.85
C LYS A 195 5.06 14.48 -32.06
N LYS A 196 5.52 15.73 -31.94
CA LYS A 196 6.75 16.23 -32.59
C LYS A 196 7.37 17.31 -31.70
N ALA A 197 8.70 17.28 -31.62
CA ALA A 197 9.58 17.90 -30.62
C ALA A 197 9.57 17.09 -29.30
N TRP A 198 10.58 16.33 -28.91
CA TRP A 198 12.02 16.55 -29.05
C TRP A 198 12.77 15.24 -29.26
N ALA A 199 13.67 15.24 -30.24
CA ALA A 199 14.69 14.23 -30.36
C ALA A 199 15.82 14.51 -29.35
N ARG A 200 16.17 13.46 -28.59
CA ARG A 200 17.48 13.12 -28.02
C ARG A 200 18.14 14.13 -27.07
N ASP A 201 18.33 13.73 -25.81
CA ASP A 201 19.65 13.33 -25.32
C ASP A 201 19.56 12.42 -24.09
N SER A 202 20.57 11.55 -24.01
CA SER A 202 20.79 10.52 -23.00
C SER A 202 21.04 11.09 -21.61
N ALA A 203 20.81 10.25 -20.60
CA ALA A 203 21.10 10.46 -19.17
C ALA A 203 20.13 11.39 -18.43
N GLY A 204 19.10 10.79 -17.82
CA GLY A 204 18.22 11.46 -16.86
C GLY A 204 17.47 10.41 -16.07
N LYS A 205 17.96 10.14 -14.85
CA LYS A 205 17.30 9.32 -13.83
C LYS A 205 15.88 9.82 -13.61
N MET A 206 14.90 8.92 -13.59
CA MET A 206 13.57 9.27 -13.12
C MET A 206 13.61 9.21 -11.58
N ASP A 207 13.69 10.38 -10.96
CA ASP A 207 13.70 10.53 -9.51
C ASP A 207 12.28 10.29 -8.96
N ILE A 208 12.17 9.43 -7.95
CA ILE A 208 10.93 9.11 -7.23
C ILE A 208 10.27 10.37 -6.65
N GLY A 209 11.06 11.44 -6.39
CA GLY A 209 10.53 12.74 -5.98
C GLY A 209 9.65 13.42 -7.03
N GLU A 210 9.90 13.20 -8.33
CA GLU A 210 9.20 13.87 -9.42
C GLU A 210 7.77 13.32 -9.62
N PHE A 211 7.56 12.04 -9.29
CA PHE A 211 6.23 11.41 -9.30
C PHE A 211 5.37 11.85 -8.10
N SER A 212 5.99 12.05 -6.93
CA SER A 212 5.34 12.59 -5.73
C SER A 212 4.86 14.04 -5.95
N HIS A 213 5.67 14.86 -6.64
CA HIS A 213 5.29 16.22 -7.01
C HIS A 213 4.15 16.26 -8.04
N TYR A 214 4.14 15.33 -9.00
CA TYR A 214 3.06 15.22 -9.99
C TYR A 214 1.72 14.78 -9.37
N LEU A 215 1.74 13.86 -8.40
CA LEU A 215 0.55 13.47 -7.64
C LEU A 215 0.08 14.53 -6.65
N SER A 216 1.00 15.26 -6.02
CA SER A 216 0.68 16.39 -5.14
C SER A 216 0.01 17.52 -5.93
N MET A 217 0.46 17.82 -7.14
CA MET A 217 -0.21 18.77 -8.05
C MET A 217 -1.64 18.33 -8.44
N LEU A 218 -1.89 17.03 -8.57
CA LEU A 218 -3.24 16.49 -8.84
C LEU A 218 -4.17 16.55 -7.61
N GLN A 219 -3.62 16.56 -6.39
CA GLN A 219 -4.38 16.76 -5.15
C GLN A 219 -4.72 18.24 -4.88
N VAL A 220 -3.89 19.19 -5.34
CA VAL A 220 -4.19 20.64 -5.24
C VAL A 220 -5.37 21.05 -6.14
N SER A 221 -5.75 20.20 -7.10
CA SER A 221 -6.90 20.46 -8.00
C SER A 221 -8.27 20.28 -7.32
N ASN A 222 -8.34 19.77 -6.08
CA ASN A 222 -9.59 19.46 -5.37
C ASN A 222 -9.97 20.43 -4.22
N LEU A 223 -9.30 21.58 -4.10
CA LEU A 223 -9.74 22.69 -3.24
C LEU A 223 -10.32 23.89 -4.03
N LEU A 224 -10.66 23.68 -5.30
CA LEU A 224 -11.43 24.63 -6.09
C LEU A 224 -12.93 24.34 -5.91
N PRO A 225 -13.75 25.32 -5.47
CA PRO A 225 -15.20 25.18 -5.49
C PRO A 225 -15.68 24.88 -6.91
N GLY A 226 -16.58 23.90 -7.00
CA GLY A 226 -16.97 23.24 -8.25
C GLY A 226 -17.41 24.15 -9.39
N GLN A 227 -17.16 23.67 -10.61
CA GLN A 227 -17.78 24.15 -11.84
C GLN A 227 -19.31 24.06 -11.76
N PRO A 228 -20.07 25.12 -12.07
CA PRO A 228 -21.50 25.00 -12.23
C PRO A 228 -21.86 24.35 -13.56
N ARG A 229 -22.74 23.36 -13.44
CA ARG A 229 -23.53 22.74 -14.51
C ARG A 229 -24.47 23.81 -15.13
N ALA A 230 -24.59 23.84 -16.45
CA ALA A 230 -25.37 24.85 -17.17
C ALA A 230 -26.90 24.65 -17.05
N ALA A 231 -27.63 25.71 -16.67
CA ALA A 231 -28.97 26.16 -17.14
C ALA A 231 -29.57 27.25 -16.22
N PRO A 232 -30.60 28.00 -16.65
CA PRO A 232 -30.69 28.89 -17.81
C PRO A 232 -30.54 30.38 -17.40
N ALA A 233 -30.47 31.26 -18.39
CA ALA A 233 -30.23 32.70 -18.26
C ALA A 233 -31.19 33.41 -17.29
N ALA A 234 -30.64 34.00 -16.24
CA ALA A 234 -31.27 35.07 -15.47
C ALA A 234 -30.53 36.38 -15.74
N ALA A 235 -31.30 37.45 -15.92
CA ALA A 235 -30.95 38.71 -16.55
C ALA A 235 -29.62 39.34 -16.11
N ALA A 236 -28.82 39.74 -17.11
CA ALA A 236 -27.61 40.52 -16.93
C ALA A 236 -27.92 41.90 -16.34
N ALA A 237 -27.32 42.22 -15.21
CA ALA A 237 -27.26 43.58 -14.69
C ALA A 237 -26.28 44.43 -15.54
N PRO A 238 -26.52 45.76 -15.70
CA PRO A 238 -25.71 46.62 -16.55
C PRO A 238 -24.27 46.78 -16.03
N PRO A 239 -23.30 47.11 -16.90
CA PRO A 239 -21.90 47.30 -16.51
C PRO A 239 -21.75 48.50 -15.57
N PRO A 240 -20.89 48.42 -14.52
CA PRO A 240 -20.71 49.51 -13.59
C PRO A 240 -19.93 50.67 -14.22
N SER A 241 -20.36 51.89 -13.90
CA SER A 241 -19.76 53.17 -14.29
C SER A 241 -18.33 53.32 -13.70
N PRO A 242 -17.46 54.16 -14.31
CA PRO A 242 -16.00 54.14 -14.10
C PRO A 242 -15.50 54.80 -12.78
N GLY A 243 -16.26 54.71 -11.69
CA GLY A 243 -15.95 55.43 -10.44
C GLY A 243 -15.75 54.59 -9.18
N GLN A 244 -16.08 53.30 -9.18
CA GLN A 244 -15.94 52.44 -8.00
C GLN A 244 -15.34 51.09 -8.38
N ALA A 245 -14.01 51.00 -8.33
CA ALA A 245 -13.33 49.72 -8.47
C ALA A 245 -13.58 48.88 -7.21
N GLY A 246 -14.54 47.96 -7.26
CA GLY A 246 -14.92 47.08 -6.15
C GLY A 246 -15.96 46.05 -6.55
N TRP A 247 -16.39 45.21 -5.61
CA TRP A 247 -17.49 44.27 -5.79
C TRP A 247 -18.54 44.43 -4.68
N ALA A 248 -19.81 44.51 -5.06
CA ALA A 248 -20.92 44.62 -4.11
C ALA A 248 -21.19 43.25 -3.48
N CYS A 249 -21.29 43.21 -2.15
CA CYS A 249 -21.67 42.00 -1.43
C CYS A 249 -23.11 41.58 -1.79
N PRO A 250 -23.36 40.33 -2.21
CA PRO A 250 -24.72 39.88 -2.53
C PRO A 250 -25.62 39.76 -1.29
N THR A 251 -25.05 39.77 -0.08
CA THR A 251 -25.80 39.66 1.19
C THR A 251 -26.08 41.02 1.82
N CYS A 252 -25.03 41.83 2.07
CA CYS A 252 -25.15 43.08 2.82
C CYS A 252 -24.93 44.34 1.97
N THR A 253 -24.81 44.20 0.65
CA THR A 253 -24.63 45.27 -0.35
C THR A 253 -23.39 46.15 -0.21
N PHE A 254 -22.55 45.93 0.81
CA PHE A 254 -21.29 46.64 1.00
C PHE A 254 -20.35 46.48 -0.21
N ILE A 255 -19.73 47.59 -0.65
CA ILE A 255 -18.77 47.60 -1.76
C ILE A 255 -17.38 47.26 -1.23
N ASN A 256 -16.97 46.02 -1.45
CA ASN A 256 -15.66 45.53 -1.06
C ASN A 256 -14.59 45.91 -2.08
N LYS A 257 -13.35 45.97 -1.61
CA LYS A 257 -12.21 46.18 -2.49
C LYS A 257 -12.00 45.01 -3.48
N PRO A 258 -11.50 45.26 -4.70
CA PRO A 258 -11.40 44.26 -5.76
C PRO A 258 -10.65 42.98 -5.34
N THR A 259 -9.57 43.13 -4.58
CA THR A 259 -8.70 42.02 -4.18
C THR A 259 -9.24 41.16 -3.03
N ARG A 260 -10.29 41.62 -2.32
CA ARG A 260 -10.75 40.97 -1.08
C ARG A 260 -11.55 39.69 -1.40
N PRO A 261 -11.18 38.53 -0.85
CA PRO A 261 -11.84 37.25 -1.16
C PRO A 261 -13.22 37.12 -0.52
N GLY A 262 -13.50 37.84 0.58
CA GLY A 262 -14.80 37.85 1.26
C GLY A 262 -15.17 39.24 1.77
N CYS A 263 -16.45 39.43 2.11
CA CYS A 263 -16.98 40.73 2.48
C CYS A 263 -16.45 41.21 3.83
N GLU A 264 -16.06 42.47 3.91
CA GLU A 264 -15.56 43.07 5.14
C GLU A 264 -16.60 43.17 6.27
N MET A 265 -17.87 43.33 5.92
CA MET A 265 -18.94 43.55 6.91
C MET A 265 -19.56 42.25 7.41
N CYS A 266 -19.72 41.25 6.53
CA CYS A 266 -20.48 40.04 6.83
C CYS A 266 -19.80 38.74 6.40
N SER A 267 -18.56 38.82 5.92
CA SER A 267 -17.76 37.66 5.49
C SER A 267 -18.30 36.85 4.31
N THR A 268 -19.40 37.27 3.67
CA THR A 268 -19.92 36.62 2.46
C THR A 268 -18.85 36.58 1.37
N ASP A 269 -18.67 35.43 0.74
CA ASP A 269 -17.67 35.24 -0.31
C ASP A 269 -17.85 36.21 -1.48
N ARG A 270 -16.73 36.57 -2.10
CA ARG A 270 -16.72 37.31 -3.36
C ARG A 270 -17.44 36.49 -4.44
N PRO A 271 -18.32 37.12 -5.26
CA PRO A 271 -18.98 36.41 -6.35
C PRO A 271 -18.00 35.66 -7.25
N ALA A 272 -18.28 34.39 -7.53
CA ALA A 272 -17.36 33.51 -8.27
C ALA A 272 -17.00 34.03 -9.68
N GLY A 273 -17.89 34.81 -10.32
CA GLY A 273 -17.66 35.41 -11.64
C GLY A 273 -16.91 36.75 -11.62
N TYR A 274 -16.56 37.30 -10.45
CA TYR A 274 -15.86 38.58 -10.36
C TYR A 274 -14.36 38.41 -10.63
N VAL A 275 -13.84 39.16 -11.58
CA VAL A 275 -12.41 39.23 -11.91
C VAL A 275 -11.87 40.58 -11.47
N VAL A 276 -10.73 40.58 -10.77
CA VAL A 276 -10.02 41.81 -10.40
C VAL A 276 -9.59 42.53 -11.69
N PRO A 277 -9.96 43.79 -11.90
CA PRO A 277 -9.55 44.52 -13.10
C PRO A 277 -8.02 44.60 -13.20
N GLY A 278 -7.45 44.28 -14.37
CA GLY A 278 -5.99 44.28 -14.56
C GLY A 278 -5.32 45.65 -14.42
N SER A 279 -6.09 46.75 -14.53
CA SER A 279 -5.62 48.12 -14.29
C SER A 279 -5.68 48.55 -12.81
N TYR A 280 -6.24 47.72 -11.93
CA TYR A 280 -6.36 48.02 -10.51
C TYR A 280 -5.00 47.96 -9.81
N LYS A 281 -4.68 49.01 -9.06
CA LYS A 281 -3.50 49.07 -8.19
C LYS A 281 -3.96 49.03 -6.74
N PRO A 282 -3.68 47.95 -5.99
CA PRO A 282 -3.96 47.90 -4.55
C PRO A 282 -3.29 49.05 -3.82
N ASP A 283 -3.96 49.61 -2.81
CA ASP A 283 -3.35 50.63 -1.95
C ASP A 283 -2.39 50.03 -0.91
N GLU A 284 -1.66 50.88 -0.20
CA GLU A 284 -0.68 50.42 0.80
C GLU A 284 -1.30 49.53 1.89
N LYS A 285 -2.57 49.78 2.25
CA LYS A 285 -3.27 49.00 3.28
C LYS A 285 -3.62 47.61 2.76
N GLU A 286 -4.09 47.51 1.51
CA GLU A 286 -4.32 46.22 0.85
C GLU A 286 -3.04 45.44 0.66
N LEU A 287 -1.96 46.10 0.24
CA LEU A 287 -0.68 45.44 0.01
C LEU A 287 -0.13 44.85 1.32
N LYS A 288 -0.21 45.62 2.42
CA LYS A 288 0.15 45.11 3.76
C LYS A 288 -0.71 43.92 4.18
N ARG A 289 -2.03 43.97 3.94
CA ARG A 289 -2.93 42.84 4.24
C ARG A 289 -2.52 41.59 3.44
N MET A 290 -2.31 41.73 2.13
CA MET A 290 -1.91 40.62 1.26
C MET A 290 -0.55 40.02 1.67
N GLN A 291 0.43 40.87 2.03
CA GLN A 291 1.71 40.41 2.54
C GLN A 291 1.55 39.63 3.85
N GLN A 292 0.75 40.15 4.79
CA GLN A 292 0.49 39.46 6.07
C GLN A 292 -0.21 38.12 5.87
N GLU A 293 -1.19 38.03 4.96
CA GLU A 293 -1.87 36.79 4.59
C GLU A 293 -0.87 35.78 3.98
N GLN A 294 0.01 36.25 3.07
CA GLN A 294 1.04 35.40 2.46
C GLN A 294 2.06 34.89 3.49
N ASP A 295 2.53 35.76 4.39
CA ASP A 295 3.45 35.40 5.47
C ASP A 295 2.78 34.41 6.44
N ALA A 296 1.49 34.57 6.73
CA ALA A 296 0.73 33.66 7.57
C ALA A 296 0.60 32.28 6.92
N ILE A 297 0.31 32.21 5.61
CA ILE A 297 0.26 30.95 4.85
C ILE A 297 1.62 30.25 4.88
N LEU A 298 2.72 30.98 4.65
CA LEU A 298 4.08 30.41 4.68
C LEU A 298 4.44 29.86 6.05
N LYS A 299 4.13 30.60 7.13
CA LYS A 299 4.34 30.13 8.51
C LYS A 299 3.52 28.89 8.81
N TYR A 300 2.27 28.85 8.39
CA TYR A 300 1.41 27.69 8.58
C TYR A 300 1.96 26.45 7.86
N GLN A 301 2.41 26.61 6.60
CA GLN A 301 3.07 25.52 5.86
C GLN A 301 4.33 25.03 6.56
N GLN A 302 5.15 25.95 7.09
CA GLN A 302 6.35 25.59 7.84
C GLN A 302 6.03 24.79 9.12
N VAL A 303 4.99 25.17 9.85
CA VAL A 303 4.54 24.43 11.05
C VAL A 303 4.09 23.02 10.69
N LEU A 304 3.28 22.88 9.64
CA LEU A 304 2.85 21.56 9.15
C LEU A 304 4.02 20.68 8.73
N GLU A 305 5.02 21.24 8.04
CA GLU A 305 6.20 20.50 7.62
C GLU A 305 7.07 20.08 8.83
N GLN A 306 7.19 20.96 9.82
CA GLN A 306 7.91 20.66 11.06
C GLN A 306 7.20 19.54 11.85
N GLU A 307 5.88 19.61 11.98
CA GLU A 307 5.05 18.58 12.61
C GLU A 307 5.18 17.24 11.87
N ARG A 308 5.12 17.27 10.53
CA ARG A 308 5.34 16.08 9.69
C ARG A 308 6.71 15.46 9.94
N LEU A 309 7.77 16.27 10.03
CA LEU A 309 9.12 15.79 10.29
C LEU A 309 9.26 15.20 11.69
N GLN A 310 8.65 15.82 12.71
CA GLN A 310 8.62 15.29 14.07
C GLN A 310 7.89 13.95 14.14
N ASN A 311 6.70 13.85 13.53
CA ASN A 311 5.94 12.61 13.44
C ASN A 311 6.74 11.51 12.74
N PHE A 312 7.42 11.84 11.65
CA PHE A 312 8.30 10.90 10.95
C PHE A 312 9.48 10.42 11.82
N GLN A 313 10.13 11.34 12.55
CA GLN A 313 11.21 10.98 13.47
C GLN A 313 10.71 10.06 14.59
N GLN A 314 9.53 10.30 15.14
CA GLN A 314 8.91 9.43 16.15
C GLN A 314 8.64 8.04 15.59
N LEU A 315 8.12 7.93 14.37
CA LEU A 315 7.90 6.64 13.70
C LEU A 315 9.20 5.85 13.52
N LEU A 316 10.30 6.51 13.12
CA LEU A 316 11.60 5.86 13.00
C LEU A 316 12.12 5.35 14.35
N GLN A 317 11.98 6.14 15.42
CA GLN A 317 12.39 5.74 16.77
C GLN A 317 11.61 4.52 17.29
N LEU A 318 10.34 4.37 16.88
CA LEU A 318 9.54 3.20 17.23
C LEU A 318 9.86 1.98 16.34
N ASP A 319 10.28 2.19 15.08
CA ASP A 319 10.67 1.10 14.17
C ASP A 319 11.89 0.32 14.69
N ASP A 320 12.77 0.99 15.45
CA ASP A 320 13.95 0.39 16.08
C ASP A 320 13.64 -0.35 17.40
N GLN A 321 12.40 -0.28 17.91
CA GLN A 321 11.99 -0.92 19.16
C GLN A 321 11.26 -2.24 18.90
N ALA A 322 11.69 -3.31 19.58
CA ALA A 322 11.03 -4.61 19.50
C ALA A 322 9.66 -4.64 20.22
N LEU A 323 9.51 -3.78 21.24
CA LEU A 323 8.30 -3.61 22.05
C LEU A 323 7.90 -2.14 21.99
N VAL A 324 6.68 -1.87 21.53
CA VAL A 324 6.12 -0.52 21.46
C VAL A 324 5.05 -0.37 22.55
N PRO A 325 5.10 0.65 23.42
CA PRO A 325 4.08 0.83 24.45
C PRO A 325 2.71 1.15 23.83
N ASN A 326 1.63 0.66 24.45
CA ASN A 326 0.27 0.96 24.01
C ASN A 326 -0.06 2.45 24.22
N GLN A 327 -0.66 3.09 23.22
CA GLN A 327 -1.10 4.50 23.32
C GLN A 327 -2.56 4.64 23.77
N GLU A 328 -3.34 3.58 23.64
CA GLU A 328 -4.76 3.53 23.97
C GLU A 328 -5.02 2.40 24.97
N GLU A 329 -6.15 2.48 25.67
CA GLU A 329 -6.63 1.39 26.52
C GLU A 329 -6.81 0.11 25.70
N MET A 330 -6.34 -1.01 26.24
CA MET A 330 -6.38 -2.31 25.56
C MET A 330 -6.62 -3.44 26.55
N GLU A 331 -7.30 -4.49 26.10
CA GLU A 331 -7.46 -5.72 26.89
C GLU A 331 -6.23 -6.63 26.65
N CYS A 332 -5.54 -7.02 27.73
CA CYS A 332 -4.45 -7.96 27.64
C CYS A 332 -4.97 -9.37 27.30
N ARG A 333 -4.50 -9.96 26.18
CA ARG A 333 -4.97 -11.28 25.73
C ARG A 333 -4.48 -12.47 26.56
N ILE A 334 -3.61 -12.22 27.54
CA ILE A 334 -3.05 -13.25 28.43
C ILE A 334 -3.82 -13.28 29.76
N CYS A 335 -4.02 -12.11 30.38
CA CYS A 335 -4.68 -12.00 31.69
C CYS A 335 -6.13 -11.50 31.62
N TYR A 336 -6.59 -11.06 30.45
CA TYR A 336 -7.95 -10.55 30.21
C TYR A 336 -8.32 -9.34 31.07
N LEU A 337 -7.33 -8.52 31.43
CA LEU A 337 -7.50 -7.28 32.16
C LEU A 337 -7.38 -6.09 31.21
N ASP A 338 -8.11 -5.03 31.52
CA ASP A 338 -7.94 -3.73 30.88
C ASP A 338 -6.60 -3.12 31.31
N VAL A 339 -5.85 -2.68 30.31
CA VAL A 339 -4.51 -2.11 30.45
C VAL A 339 -4.57 -0.67 29.95
N GLY A 340 -4.27 0.27 30.84
CA GLY A 340 -4.26 1.69 30.52
C GLY A 340 -3.13 2.07 29.55
N PRO A 341 -3.17 3.26 28.93
CA PRO A 341 -2.11 3.76 28.06
C PRO A 341 -0.74 3.71 28.76
N GLY A 342 0.26 3.16 28.08
CA GLY A 342 1.63 2.99 28.57
C GLY A 342 1.85 1.84 29.56
N GLN A 343 0.82 1.08 29.93
CA GLN A 343 0.92 -0.06 30.85
C GLN A 343 0.96 -1.42 30.11
N GLY A 344 0.89 -1.39 28.79
CA GLY A 344 0.96 -2.54 27.92
C GLY A 344 2.00 -2.34 26.83
N VAL A 345 2.37 -3.43 26.19
CA VAL A 345 3.30 -3.45 25.07
C VAL A 345 2.65 -4.14 23.88
N LEU A 346 3.01 -3.68 22.69
CA LEU A 346 2.62 -4.21 21.40
C LEU A 346 3.88 -4.75 20.72
N LEU A 347 3.83 -6.01 20.29
CA LEU A 347 4.92 -6.64 19.56
C LEU A 347 4.91 -6.17 18.10
N ARG A 348 6.01 -5.56 17.65
CA ARG A 348 6.13 -5.01 16.29
C ARG A 348 5.85 -6.04 15.18
N GLU A 349 6.34 -7.27 15.36
CA GLU A 349 6.27 -8.30 14.31
C GLU A 349 4.89 -8.95 14.16
N CYS A 350 4.07 -8.96 15.21
CA CYS A 350 2.79 -9.69 15.21
C CYS A 350 1.59 -8.89 15.74
N LEU A 351 1.80 -7.63 16.14
CA LEU A 351 0.79 -6.70 16.64
C LEU A 351 -0.03 -7.22 17.83
N HIS A 352 0.46 -8.25 18.52
CA HIS A 352 -0.15 -8.73 19.75
C HIS A 352 0.22 -7.81 20.89
N SER A 353 -0.78 -7.53 21.72
CA SER A 353 -0.62 -6.64 22.86
C SER A 353 -0.88 -7.37 24.18
N PHE A 354 -0.06 -7.08 25.18
CA PHE A 354 -0.18 -7.63 26.53
C PHE A 354 0.28 -6.59 27.57
N CYS A 355 -0.13 -6.78 28.83
CA CYS A 355 0.36 -5.97 29.94
C CYS A 355 1.88 -6.10 30.08
N SER A 356 2.58 -4.99 30.34
CA SER A 356 4.04 -4.92 30.47
C SER A 356 4.57 -5.70 31.67
#